data_AF-A0A3A3GIB0-F1
#
_entry.id   AF-A0A3A3GIB0-F1
#
_cell.length_a   1.000
_cell.length_b   1.000
_cell.length_c   1.000
_cell.angle_alpha   90.00
_cell.angle_beta   90.00
_cell.angle_gamma   90.00
#
_symmetry.space_group_name_H-M   'P 1'
#
loop_
_entity.id
_entity.type
_entity.pdbx_description
1 polymer ?
#
loop_
_entity_poly.entity_id
_entity_poly.type
_entity_poly.pdbx_seq_one_letter_code
_entity_poly.pdbx_strand_id
1 'polypeptide(L)'
;MGKHHVSFRRGSWLGFEMLLLGVLFLVSSACASSVSHRGEQEDAQPPGKEVIVSIDGGTFVPTLSERIVVSYEPSMQLVDALKQSGTVKVSEDKSAIVSVGDVALDPKMEWGLLLNGKEFVLPFAMDKKLRPDDVVGVFIKRLEVRTNHVAAPGVTLRIDGGTVAPNISNSYLVRWTEELTLQELVQNFAQISLDEDHKHVLRIGEKEPDVKAVLSLKVNDKKLDYNRDPERKLKPDDEIEINITP
;
A
#
# COMPACT_ATOMS: atom_id res chain seq x y z
N MET A 1 37.76 79.21 -2.58
CA MET A 1 36.81 78.90 -3.67
C MET A 1 36.19 77.55 -3.33
N GLY A 2 34.90 77.32 -3.13
CA GLY A 2 33.67 78.09 -3.20
C GLY A 2 32.57 77.02 -3.16
N LYS A 3 31.88 76.88 -2.03
CA LYS A 3 30.79 75.90 -1.83
C LYS A 3 29.59 76.31 -2.68
N HIS A 4 28.94 75.38 -3.37
CA HIS A 4 27.54 75.53 -3.76
C HIS A 4 26.73 74.26 -3.45
N HIS A 5 25.89 74.42 -2.44
CA HIS A 5 24.68 73.66 -2.17
C HIS A 5 23.74 73.72 -3.38
N VAL A 6 23.08 72.61 -3.69
CA VAL A 6 21.75 72.64 -4.30
C VAL A 6 20.83 71.74 -3.48
N SER A 7 19.86 72.39 -2.85
CA SER A 7 18.72 71.80 -2.19
C SER A 7 17.67 71.38 -3.21
N PHE A 8 17.05 70.21 -3.06
CA PHE A 8 15.76 69.94 -3.70
C PHE A 8 14.70 69.65 -2.64
N ARG A 9 13.62 70.43 -2.71
CA ARG A 9 12.50 70.49 -1.76
C ARG A 9 11.54 69.32 -1.95
N ARG A 10 10.93 68.93 -0.82
CA ARG A 10 9.71 68.12 -0.66
C ARG A 10 8.56 68.59 -1.56
N GLY A 11 7.83 67.64 -2.11
CA GLY A 11 6.47 67.81 -2.65
C GLY A 11 5.68 66.52 -2.45
N SER A 12 4.73 66.55 -1.51
CA SER A 12 3.78 65.49 -1.16
C SER A 12 2.63 65.48 -2.18
N TRP A 13 2.31 64.34 -2.77
CA TRP A 13 0.99 64.11 -3.38
C TRP A 13 0.63 62.61 -3.34
N LEU A 14 0.49 62.10 -2.11
CA LEU A 14 -0.38 60.94 -1.85
C LEU A 14 -1.82 61.37 -2.09
N GLY A 15 -2.52 60.69 -3.00
CA GLY A 15 -3.98 60.77 -3.08
C GLY A 15 -4.57 60.96 -4.47
N PHE A 16 -4.26 60.08 -5.43
CA PHE A 16 -5.09 59.97 -6.64
C PHE A 16 -5.13 58.59 -7.33
N GLU A 17 -4.45 57.55 -6.83
CA GLU A 17 -4.48 56.20 -7.42
C GLU A 17 -5.30 55.18 -6.60
N MET A 18 -6.31 55.64 -5.87
CA MET A 18 -7.34 54.80 -5.22
C MET A 18 -8.72 55.15 -5.78
N LEU A 19 -8.87 55.10 -7.11
CA LEU A 19 -10.16 55.29 -7.79
C LEU A 19 -10.23 54.54 -9.14
N LEU A 20 -9.71 53.32 -9.19
CA LEU A 20 -9.80 52.44 -10.36
C LEU A 20 -10.09 50.98 -9.92
N LEU A 21 -10.92 50.86 -8.89
CA LEU A 21 -11.37 49.61 -8.28
C LEU A 21 -12.88 49.76 -8.06
N GLY A 22 -13.67 49.60 -9.13
CA GLY A 22 -15.12 49.73 -8.96
C GLY A 22 -16.00 49.86 -10.20
N VAL A 23 -15.67 49.30 -11.37
CA VAL A 23 -16.68 49.08 -12.44
C VAL A 23 -16.26 47.89 -13.32
N LEU A 24 -16.48 46.65 -12.88
CA LEU A 24 -16.57 45.50 -13.79
C LEU A 24 -17.30 44.31 -13.14
N PHE A 25 -18.55 44.57 -12.77
CA PHE A 25 -19.58 43.52 -12.67
C PHE A 25 -20.41 43.57 -13.96
N LEU A 26 -20.78 42.39 -14.48
CA LEU A 26 -21.86 42.06 -15.44
C LEU A 26 -21.38 41.25 -16.66
N VAL A 27 -21.23 39.93 -16.50
CA VAL A 27 -21.73 38.97 -17.50
C VAL A 27 -22.26 37.74 -16.77
N SER A 28 -23.58 37.67 -16.67
CA SER A 28 -24.37 36.48 -16.38
C SER A 28 -24.66 35.72 -17.67
N SER A 29 -24.47 34.42 -17.71
CA SER A 29 -25.20 33.52 -18.62
C SER A 29 -25.34 32.15 -17.98
N ALA A 30 -26.59 31.69 -18.01
CA ALA A 30 -27.10 30.51 -17.34
C ALA A 30 -27.25 29.34 -18.31
N CYS A 31 -27.23 28.14 -17.72
CA CYS A 31 -27.86 26.88 -18.11
C CYS A 31 -27.47 26.20 -19.42
N ALA A 32 -26.92 25.00 -19.29
CA ALA A 32 -27.50 23.83 -19.96
C ALA A 32 -27.33 22.58 -19.06
N SER A 33 -28.46 22.10 -18.59
CA SER A 33 -28.68 20.87 -17.85
C SER A 33 -28.69 19.67 -18.79
N SER A 34 -28.02 18.57 -18.41
CA SER A 34 -28.41 17.22 -18.80
C SER A 34 -28.44 16.33 -17.57
N VAL A 35 -29.62 15.78 -17.32
CA VAL A 35 -29.99 14.88 -16.21
C VAL A 35 -29.78 13.42 -16.64
N SER A 36 -29.54 12.57 -15.64
CA SER A 36 -29.65 11.10 -15.58
C SER A 36 -28.34 10.33 -15.76
N HIS A 37 -27.88 9.45 -14.87
CA HIS A 37 -28.58 8.63 -13.88
C HIS A 37 -27.86 8.58 -12.52
N ARG A 38 -28.70 8.63 -11.50
CA ARG A 38 -28.52 8.37 -10.06
C ARG A 38 -27.77 7.07 -9.76
N GLY A 39 -26.61 7.19 -9.13
CA GLY A 39 -26.12 6.27 -8.10
C GLY A 39 -26.02 7.08 -6.81
N GLU A 40 -26.58 6.58 -5.71
CA GLU A 40 -26.67 7.25 -4.43
C GLU A 40 -25.31 7.76 -3.97
N GLN A 41 -25.16 9.09 -3.97
CA GLN A 41 -24.09 9.76 -3.26
C GLN A 41 -24.54 9.79 -1.81
N GLU A 42 -23.99 8.87 -1.00
CA GLU A 42 -24.06 8.94 0.45
C GLU A 42 -23.74 10.38 0.86
N ASP A 43 -24.66 10.96 1.64
CA ASP A 43 -24.50 12.27 2.23
C ASP A 43 -23.11 12.36 2.85
N ALA A 44 -22.33 13.34 2.42
CA ALA A 44 -21.02 13.64 2.99
C ALA A 44 -21.22 13.99 4.47
N GLN A 45 -21.02 12.98 5.32
CA GLN A 45 -20.88 13.13 6.75
C GLN A 45 -19.79 14.20 6.98
N PRO A 46 -19.96 15.15 7.93
CA PRO A 46 -18.91 16.10 8.24
C PRO A 46 -17.63 15.31 8.51
N PRO A 47 -16.48 15.69 7.92
CA PRO A 47 -15.30 14.84 7.95
C PRO A 47 -14.97 14.53 9.41
N GLY A 48 -15.09 13.23 9.74
CA GLY A 48 -14.59 12.72 11.00
C GLY A 48 -13.12 13.05 11.10
N LYS A 49 -12.60 13.14 12.33
CA LYS A 49 -11.14 13.12 12.49
C LYS A 49 -10.64 11.77 11.98
N GLU A 50 -9.52 11.76 11.28
CA GLU A 50 -9.00 10.55 10.63
C GLU A 50 -7.56 10.29 11.06
N VAL A 51 -7.12 9.05 10.89
CA VAL A 51 -5.74 8.59 10.96
C VAL A 51 -5.46 7.83 9.68
N ILE A 52 -4.22 7.88 9.21
CA ILE A 52 -3.83 7.20 7.97
C ILE A 52 -2.92 6.04 8.32
N VAL A 53 -3.26 4.84 7.89
CA VAL A 53 -2.38 3.67 7.91
C VAL A 53 -1.78 3.50 6.52
N SER A 54 -0.47 3.65 6.40
CA SER A 54 0.29 3.48 5.15
C SER A 54 1.09 2.20 5.22
N ILE A 55 0.97 1.35 4.21
CA ILE A 55 1.69 0.09 4.09
C ILE A 55 2.65 0.22 2.91
N ASP A 56 3.92 -0.10 3.16
CA ASP A 56 4.97 -0.08 2.17
C ASP A 56 5.73 -1.41 2.18
N GLY A 57 5.34 -2.32 1.28
CA GLY A 57 6.05 -3.56 1.01
C GLY A 57 7.41 -3.35 0.32
N GLY A 58 7.74 -2.12 -0.09
CA GLY A 58 8.98 -1.77 -0.76
C GLY A 58 9.27 -2.65 -1.97
N THR A 59 10.55 -2.96 -2.19
CA THR A 59 10.97 -3.90 -3.24
C THR A 59 10.75 -5.36 -2.88
N PHE A 60 10.30 -5.67 -1.66
CA PHE A 60 10.12 -7.05 -1.19
C PHE A 60 8.72 -7.57 -1.51
N VAL A 61 7.73 -6.70 -1.41
CA VAL A 61 6.34 -7.01 -1.73
C VAL A 61 5.73 -5.81 -2.46
N PRO A 62 6.10 -5.56 -3.73
CA PRO A 62 5.70 -4.33 -4.44
C PRO A 62 4.19 -4.17 -4.59
N THR A 63 3.46 -5.29 -4.62
CA THR A 63 2.00 -5.34 -4.68
C THR A 63 1.32 -4.94 -3.37
N LEU A 64 2.05 -4.94 -2.26
CA LEU A 64 1.56 -4.57 -0.94
C LEU A 64 1.96 -3.12 -0.63
N SER A 65 1.37 -2.19 -1.39
CA SER A 65 1.51 -0.75 -1.14
C SER A 65 0.13 -0.14 -1.07
N GLU A 66 -0.29 0.26 0.13
CA GLU A 66 -1.67 0.69 0.38
C GLU A 66 -1.70 1.88 1.33
N ARG A 67 -2.72 2.73 1.18
CA ARG A 67 -3.01 3.83 2.11
C ARG A 67 -4.47 3.73 2.53
N ILE A 68 -4.67 3.45 3.80
CA ILE A 68 -5.98 3.18 4.41
C ILE A 68 -6.32 4.33 5.35
N VAL A 69 -7.51 4.89 5.20
CA VAL A 69 -8.05 5.92 6.09
C VAL A 69 -8.89 5.24 7.16
N VAL A 70 -8.60 5.52 8.43
CA VAL A 70 -9.34 4.99 9.57
C VAL A 70 -9.92 6.12 10.42
N SER A 71 -11.13 5.92 10.92
CA SER A 71 -11.83 6.91 11.74
C SER A 71 -11.16 7.07 13.10
N TYR A 72 -10.72 8.27 13.45
CA TYR A 72 -10.09 8.56 14.73
C TYR A 72 -11.08 8.53 15.89
N GLU A 73 -10.68 7.87 16.97
CA GLU A 73 -11.41 7.87 18.25
C GLU A 73 -10.58 8.51 19.37
N PRO A 74 -11.21 9.21 20.34
CA PRO A 74 -10.50 9.73 21.49
C PRO A 74 -9.76 8.62 22.26
N SER A 75 -8.49 8.84 22.53
CA SER A 75 -7.59 7.86 23.17
C SER A 75 -7.19 6.66 22.31
N MET A 76 -7.46 6.70 21.00
CA MET A 76 -6.96 5.71 20.03
C MET A 76 -5.45 5.54 20.17
N GLN A 77 -5.01 4.29 20.27
CA GLN A 77 -3.61 3.91 20.23
C GLN A 77 -3.23 3.41 18.84
N LEU A 78 -1.93 3.33 18.61
CA LEU A 78 -1.38 2.87 17.35
C LEU A 78 -1.89 1.48 16.97
N VAL A 79 -1.92 0.55 17.93
CA VAL A 79 -2.46 -0.81 17.71
C VAL A 79 -3.94 -0.81 17.30
N ASP A 80 -4.72 0.17 17.76
CA ASP A 80 -6.14 0.27 17.42
C ASP A 80 -6.30 0.67 15.96
N ALA A 81 -5.51 1.65 15.48
CA ALA A 81 -5.49 2.04 14.07
C ALA A 81 -5.04 0.89 13.15
N LEU A 82 -4.00 0.14 13.55
CA LEU A 82 -3.57 -1.04 12.80
C LEU A 82 -4.68 -2.10 12.70
N LYS A 83 -5.37 -2.39 13.81
CA LYS A 83 -6.48 -3.36 13.80
C LYS A 83 -7.66 -2.86 12.97
N GLN A 84 -7.99 -1.57 13.07
CA GLN A 84 -9.08 -0.96 12.32
C GLN A 84 -8.82 -0.93 10.81
N SER A 85 -7.55 -0.94 10.38
CA SER A 85 -7.21 -1.07 8.96
C SER A 85 -7.70 -2.38 8.32
N GLY A 86 -7.99 -3.41 9.12
CA GLY A 86 -8.48 -4.72 8.66
C GLY A 86 -7.42 -5.59 7.98
N THR A 87 -6.30 -5.02 7.53
CA THR A 87 -5.24 -5.74 6.80
C THR A 87 -4.06 -6.13 7.70
N VAL A 88 -3.77 -5.36 8.75
CA VAL A 88 -2.64 -5.63 9.65
C VAL A 88 -3.05 -6.58 10.77
N LYS A 89 -2.42 -7.75 10.84
CA LYS A 89 -2.62 -8.72 11.94
C LYS A 89 -1.50 -8.58 12.97
N VAL A 90 -1.86 -8.15 14.17
CA VAL A 90 -0.95 -7.99 15.31
C VAL A 90 -1.03 -9.24 16.22
N SER A 91 0.08 -9.64 16.85
CA SER A 91 0.10 -10.75 17.81
C SER A 91 -0.79 -10.48 19.04
N GLU A 92 -1.23 -11.54 19.72
CA GLU A 92 -2.15 -11.42 20.87
C GLU A 92 -1.56 -10.59 22.02
N ASP A 93 -0.27 -10.75 22.27
CA ASP A 93 0.52 -10.01 23.26
C ASP A 93 0.93 -8.60 22.79
N LYS A 94 0.52 -8.21 21.57
CA LYS A 94 0.90 -6.95 20.90
C LYS A 94 2.41 -6.77 20.74
N SER A 95 3.18 -7.86 20.73
CA SER A 95 4.63 -7.77 20.63
C SER A 95 5.14 -7.55 19.20
N ALA A 96 4.39 -8.00 18.20
CA ALA A 96 4.80 -7.96 16.80
C ALA A 96 3.61 -7.79 15.86
N ILE A 97 3.88 -7.32 14.64
CA ILE A 97 2.98 -7.51 13.50
C ILE A 97 3.30 -8.88 12.91
N VAL A 98 2.29 -9.75 12.84
CA VAL A 98 2.41 -11.13 12.38
C VAL A 98 2.30 -11.20 10.86
N SER A 99 1.38 -10.44 10.27
CA SER A 99 1.19 -10.36 8.83
C SER A 99 0.53 -9.06 8.43
N VAL A 100 0.67 -8.69 7.16
CA VAL A 100 -0.04 -7.58 6.53
C VAL A 100 -0.69 -8.11 5.25
N GLY A 101 -2.02 -8.01 5.17
CA GLY A 101 -2.82 -8.80 4.25
C GLY A 101 -2.57 -10.30 4.47
N ASP A 102 -2.22 -10.98 3.38
CA ASP A 102 -1.87 -12.41 3.38
C ASP A 102 -0.35 -12.67 3.45
N VAL A 103 0.44 -11.61 3.66
CA VAL A 103 1.90 -11.67 3.64
C VAL A 103 2.46 -11.78 5.05
N ALA A 104 3.15 -12.89 5.32
CA ALA A 104 4.07 -13.02 6.44
C ALA A 104 5.51 -12.82 5.94
N LEU A 105 6.43 -12.47 6.84
CA LEU A 105 7.83 -12.25 6.48
C LEU A 105 8.68 -13.44 6.91
N ASP A 106 9.76 -13.66 6.16
CA ASP A 106 10.84 -14.60 6.52
C ASP A 106 11.38 -14.28 7.94
N PRO A 107 11.82 -15.27 8.74
CA PRO A 107 12.35 -15.05 10.08
C PRO A 107 13.57 -14.11 10.19
N LYS A 108 14.23 -13.78 9.08
CA LYS A 108 15.32 -12.77 9.01
C LYS A 108 14.79 -11.37 8.67
N MET A 109 13.48 -11.19 8.62
CA MET A 109 12.80 -9.93 8.36
C MET A 109 11.71 -9.70 9.40
N GLU A 110 11.36 -8.44 9.62
CA GLU A 110 10.29 -8.03 10.50
C GLU A 110 9.51 -6.88 9.87
N TRP A 111 8.26 -6.72 10.29
CA TRP A 111 7.49 -5.53 9.98
C TRP A 111 7.94 -4.40 10.90
N GLY A 112 8.55 -3.38 10.31
CA GLY A 112 8.88 -2.13 10.97
C GLY A 112 7.66 -1.21 11.05
N LEU A 113 7.75 -0.24 11.96
CA LEU A 113 6.66 0.69 12.24
C LEU A 113 7.14 2.13 12.25
N LEU A 114 6.43 3.00 11.52
CA LEU A 114 6.63 4.45 11.51
C LEU A 114 5.41 5.14 12.13
N LEU A 115 5.64 6.24 12.83
CA LEU A 115 4.59 7.20 13.17
C LEU A 115 5.07 8.57 12.74
N ASN A 116 4.35 9.20 11.82
CA ASN A 116 4.69 10.47 11.18
C ASN A 116 6.13 10.46 10.62
N GLY A 117 6.50 9.36 9.95
CA GLY A 117 7.82 9.17 9.35
C GLY A 117 8.95 8.83 10.32
N LYS A 118 8.68 8.75 11.62
CA LYS A 118 9.68 8.33 12.62
C LYS A 118 9.52 6.86 12.96
N GLU A 119 10.60 6.08 12.89
CA GLU A 119 10.59 4.66 13.26
C GLU A 119 10.40 4.46 14.78
N PHE A 120 9.60 3.46 15.12
CA PHE A 120 9.41 2.99 16.48
C PHE A 120 9.71 1.50 16.58
N VAL A 121 10.30 1.12 17.72
CA VAL A 121 10.65 -0.27 18.02
C VAL A 121 9.46 -0.95 18.69
N LEU A 122 9.08 -2.11 18.17
CA LEU A 122 8.08 -2.98 18.80
C LEU A 122 8.69 -3.68 20.04
N PRO A 123 7.92 -3.91 21.12
CA PRO A 123 6.49 -3.67 21.28
C PRO A 123 6.10 -2.23 21.66
N PHE A 124 7.08 -1.40 22.06
CA PHE A 124 6.85 -0.10 22.73
C PHE A 124 6.05 0.92 21.90
N ALA A 125 5.95 0.71 20.59
CA ALA A 125 5.16 1.53 19.68
C ALA A 125 3.63 1.33 19.85
N MET A 126 3.19 0.14 20.26
CA MET A 126 1.78 -0.27 20.15
C MET A 126 0.84 0.57 21.02
N ASP A 127 1.30 0.99 22.20
CA ASP A 127 0.51 1.80 23.15
C ASP A 127 0.65 3.31 22.91
N LYS A 128 1.29 3.73 21.80
CA LYS A 128 1.40 5.15 21.47
C LYS A 128 0.04 5.72 21.14
N LYS A 129 -0.36 6.76 21.88
CA LYS A 129 -1.58 7.52 21.59
C LYS A 129 -1.43 8.26 20.27
N LEU A 130 -2.44 8.12 19.42
CA LEU A 130 -2.56 8.83 18.17
C LEU A 130 -3.34 10.13 18.35
N ARG A 131 -3.11 11.03 17.42
CA ARG A 131 -3.85 12.27 17.23
C ARG A 131 -4.51 12.23 15.85
N PRO A 132 -5.54 13.06 15.63
CA PRO A 132 -6.04 13.31 14.29
C PRO A 132 -4.90 13.67 13.34
N ASP A 133 -5.01 13.18 12.11
CA ASP A 133 -4.11 13.38 10.98
C ASP A 133 -2.72 12.71 11.14
N ASP A 134 -2.50 11.93 12.22
CA ASP A 134 -1.27 11.13 12.33
C ASP A 134 -1.25 10.05 11.23
N VAL A 135 -0.04 9.75 10.75
CA VAL A 135 0.23 8.71 9.75
C VAL A 135 1.01 7.58 10.40
N VAL A 136 0.42 6.39 10.46
CA VAL A 136 1.02 5.14 10.91
C VAL A 136 1.57 4.41 9.67
N GLY A 137 2.88 4.28 9.56
CA GLY A 137 3.53 3.51 8.50
C GLY A 137 3.87 2.09 8.93
N VAL A 138 3.69 1.12 8.05
CA VAL A 138 4.14 -0.27 8.21
C VAL A 138 5.04 -0.60 7.03
N PHE A 139 6.24 -1.12 7.29
CA PHE A 139 7.24 -1.39 6.25
C PHE A 139 8.03 -2.66 6.55
N ILE A 140 8.79 -3.15 5.57
CA ILE A 140 9.63 -4.35 5.74
C ILE A 140 11.04 -3.96 6.17
N LYS A 141 11.53 -4.59 7.24
CA LYS A 141 12.87 -4.41 7.80
C LYS A 141 13.62 -5.74 7.84
N ARG A 142 14.93 -5.71 7.63
CA ARG A 142 15.80 -6.89 7.81
C ARG A 142 16.30 -6.94 9.25
N LEU A 143 16.21 -8.12 9.86
CA LEU A 143 16.74 -8.38 11.19
C LEU A 143 18.24 -8.66 11.12
N GLU A 144 19.03 -7.87 11.84
CA GLU A 144 20.38 -8.26 12.21
C GLU A 144 20.28 -9.29 13.34
N VAL A 145 20.79 -10.50 13.09
CA VAL A 145 20.45 -11.74 13.82
C VAL A 145 20.67 -11.65 15.34
N ARG A 146 19.59 -11.65 16.13
CA ARG A 146 19.52 -12.10 17.54
C ARG A 146 18.11 -12.66 17.85
N THR A 147 17.92 -13.97 17.74
CA THR A 147 16.61 -14.65 17.74
C THR A 147 16.14 -15.12 19.12
N ASN A 148 14.82 -15.09 19.37
CA ASN A 148 14.09 -16.07 20.22
C ASN A 148 12.55 -16.00 20.05
N HIS A 149 12.02 -15.99 18.81
CA HIS A 149 10.58 -16.23 18.58
C HIS A 149 10.41 -17.45 17.67
N VAL A 150 9.44 -18.30 18.00
CA VAL A 150 9.10 -19.53 17.26
C VAL A 150 8.40 -19.09 15.96
N ALA A 151 8.98 -19.46 14.82
CA ALA A 151 8.44 -19.13 13.51
C ALA A 151 7.07 -19.82 13.29
N ALA A 152 6.10 -19.08 12.75
CA ALA A 152 4.86 -19.67 12.25
C ALA A 152 5.17 -20.48 10.98
N PRO A 153 4.53 -21.65 10.77
CA PRO A 153 4.72 -22.43 9.55
C PRO A 153 4.26 -21.62 8.33
N GLY A 154 5.04 -21.70 7.25
CA GLY A 154 4.80 -20.94 6.02
C GLY A 154 5.19 -21.73 4.79
N VAL A 155 4.80 -21.21 3.64
CA VAL A 155 5.12 -21.72 2.31
C VAL A 155 6.01 -20.68 1.65
N THR A 156 7.14 -21.09 1.08
CA THR A 156 8.00 -20.18 0.33
C THR A 156 7.48 -20.09 -1.09
N LEU A 157 7.10 -18.90 -1.56
CA LEU A 157 6.74 -18.67 -2.95
C LEU A 157 7.81 -17.82 -3.62
N ARG A 158 8.41 -18.33 -4.69
CA ARG A 158 9.30 -17.58 -5.57
C ARG A 158 8.61 -17.34 -6.89
N ILE A 159 8.53 -16.09 -7.31
CA ILE A 159 8.01 -15.70 -8.61
C ILE A 159 9.18 -15.13 -9.42
N ASP A 160 9.32 -15.59 -10.65
CA ASP A 160 10.15 -14.97 -11.67
C ASP A 160 9.25 -14.53 -12.83
N GLY A 161 9.00 -13.23 -12.93
CA GLY A 161 8.20 -12.65 -14.00
C GLY A 161 8.93 -12.53 -15.35
N GLY A 162 10.23 -12.88 -15.39
CA GLY A 162 11.03 -12.83 -16.61
C GLY A 162 11.00 -11.45 -17.28
N THR A 163 10.96 -11.43 -18.62
CA THR A 163 10.80 -10.19 -19.39
C THR A 163 9.35 -9.72 -19.49
N VAL A 164 8.38 -10.57 -19.12
CA VAL A 164 6.94 -10.27 -19.22
C VAL A 164 6.51 -9.34 -18.11
N ALA A 165 6.96 -9.61 -16.87
CA ALA A 165 6.62 -8.82 -15.70
C ALA A 165 7.81 -8.77 -14.71
N PRO A 166 8.94 -8.14 -15.10
CA PRO A 166 10.15 -8.12 -14.27
C PRO A 166 9.94 -7.47 -12.89
N ASN A 167 8.91 -6.64 -12.74
CA ASN A 167 8.56 -5.95 -11.50
C ASN A 167 7.94 -6.87 -10.42
N ILE A 168 7.61 -8.12 -10.74
CA ILE A 168 7.06 -9.10 -9.77
C ILE A 168 8.03 -10.24 -9.45
N SER A 169 9.28 -10.20 -9.96
CA SER A 169 10.28 -11.22 -9.66
C SER A 169 10.77 -11.11 -8.20
N ASN A 170 10.29 -11.98 -7.30
CA ASN A 170 10.61 -11.94 -5.87
C ASN A 170 10.40 -13.28 -5.14
N SER A 171 10.76 -13.31 -3.85
CA SER A 171 10.48 -14.40 -2.92
C SER A 171 9.61 -13.92 -1.75
N TYR A 172 8.59 -14.70 -1.41
CA TYR A 172 7.58 -14.42 -0.41
C TYR A 172 7.51 -15.60 0.58
N LEU A 173 7.22 -15.33 1.85
CA LEU A 173 6.79 -16.36 2.80
C LEU A 173 5.28 -16.23 3.03
N VAL A 174 4.52 -17.10 2.39
CA VAL A 174 3.07 -17.11 2.51
C VAL A 174 2.69 -17.87 3.76
N ARG A 175 1.83 -17.27 4.60
CA ARG A 175 1.36 -17.95 5.81
C ARG A 175 0.61 -19.22 5.42
N TRP A 176 1.00 -20.35 6.02
CA TRP A 176 0.31 -21.61 5.76
C TRP A 176 -0.97 -21.73 6.60
N THR A 177 -2.01 -22.31 5.98
CA THR A 177 -3.25 -22.75 6.64
C THR A 177 -3.62 -24.13 6.10
N GLU A 178 -4.45 -24.89 6.82
CA GLU A 178 -4.91 -26.22 6.38
C GLU A 178 -5.75 -26.19 5.09
N GLU A 179 -6.25 -25.02 4.71
CA GLU A 179 -7.07 -24.80 3.51
C GLU A 179 -6.29 -24.17 2.35
N LEU A 180 -5.03 -23.77 2.56
CA LEU A 180 -4.24 -23.12 1.51
C LEU A 180 -4.02 -24.08 0.34
N THR A 181 -4.59 -23.73 -0.81
CA THR A 181 -4.44 -24.47 -2.07
C THR A 181 -3.47 -23.80 -3.02
N LEU A 182 -2.99 -24.56 -4.01
CA LEU A 182 -2.19 -24.00 -5.09
C LEU A 182 -2.97 -22.94 -5.90
N GLN A 183 -4.25 -23.17 -6.18
CA GLN A 183 -5.10 -22.22 -6.87
C GLN A 183 -5.21 -20.91 -6.10
N GLU A 184 -5.50 -20.97 -4.79
CA GLU A 184 -5.58 -19.79 -3.95
C GLU A 184 -4.24 -19.02 -3.93
N LEU A 185 -3.12 -19.74 -3.85
CA LEU A 185 -1.79 -19.14 -3.92
C LEU A 185 -1.54 -18.43 -5.27
N VAL A 186 -1.89 -19.04 -6.40
CA VAL A 186 -1.62 -18.49 -7.74
C VAL A 186 -2.60 -17.35 -8.08
N GLN A 187 -3.90 -17.55 -7.88
CA GLN A 187 -4.93 -16.62 -8.32
C GLN A 187 -5.14 -15.47 -7.34
N ASN A 188 -5.13 -15.73 -6.04
CA ASN A 188 -5.48 -14.71 -5.04
C ASN A 188 -4.22 -14.02 -4.51
N PHE A 189 -3.21 -14.79 -4.09
CA PHE A 189 -1.98 -14.22 -3.53
C PHE A 189 -1.05 -13.65 -4.61
N ALA A 190 -0.67 -14.47 -5.60
CA ALA A 190 0.19 -14.00 -6.70
C ALA A 190 -0.56 -13.11 -7.70
N GLN A 191 -1.90 -13.05 -7.61
CA GLN A 191 -2.77 -12.27 -8.49
C GLN A 191 -2.57 -12.59 -9.98
N ILE A 192 -2.29 -13.86 -10.30
CA ILE A 192 -2.09 -14.32 -11.67
C ILE A 192 -3.39 -14.95 -12.14
N SER A 193 -4.03 -14.31 -13.12
CA SER A 193 -5.20 -14.86 -13.80
C SER A 193 -4.75 -15.65 -15.03
N LEU A 194 -5.26 -16.86 -15.16
CA LEU A 194 -4.96 -17.74 -16.30
C LEU A 194 -6.19 -17.87 -17.21
N ASP A 195 -5.97 -18.29 -18.45
CA ASP A 195 -7.04 -18.60 -19.40
C ASP A 195 -7.78 -19.90 -19.06
N GLU A 196 -8.81 -20.24 -19.84
CA GLU A 196 -9.68 -21.40 -19.60
C GLU A 196 -8.90 -22.73 -19.57
N ASP A 197 -7.79 -22.83 -20.29
CA ASP A 197 -6.92 -24.01 -20.30
C ASP A 197 -5.74 -23.91 -19.33
N HIS A 198 -5.72 -22.86 -18.50
CA HIS A 198 -4.70 -22.48 -17.52
C HIS A 198 -3.25 -22.54 -18.01
N LYS A 199 -3.01 -22.39 -19.32
CA LYS A 199 -1.63 -22.37 -19.85
C LYS A 199 -1.11 -20.97 -20.01
N HIS A 200 -1.99 -20.01 -20.29
CA HIS A 200 -1.59 -18.66 -20.60
C HIS A 200 -2.01 -17.69 -19.51
N VAL A 201 -1.12 -16.75 -19.23
CA VAL A 201 -1.38 -15.68 -18.28
C VAL A 201 -2.21 -14.60 -18.97
N LEU A 202 -3.43 -14.40 -18.49
CA LEU A 202 -4.30 -13.32 -18.93
C LEU A 202 -3.95 -12.02 -18.23
N ARG A 203 -3.73 -12.07 -16.91
CA ARG A 203 -3.41 -10.89 -16.10
C ARG A 203 -2.42 -11.21 -14.99
N ILE A 204 -1.63 -10.20 -14.64
CA ILE A 204 -0.74 -10.18 -13.48
C ILE A 204 -1.10 -8.93 -12.68
N GLY A 205 -1.71 -9.10 -11.52
CA GLY A 205 -2.37 -8.02 -10.81
C GLY A 205 -3.43 -7.36 -11.70
N GLU A 206 -3.31 -6.05 -11.91
CA GLU A 206 -4.27 -5.29 -12.73
C GLU A 206 -3.91 -5.24 -14.22
N LYS A 207 -2.75 -5.76 -14.65
CA LYS A 207 -2.23 -5.59 -16.01
C LYS A 207 -2.35 -6.86 -16.85
N GLU A 208 -2.71 -6.68 -18.12
CA GLU A 208 -2.59 -7.72 -19.14
C GLU A 208 -1.16 -7.71 -19.71
N PRO A 209 -0.51 -8.88 -19.87
CA PRO A 209 0.77 -8.97 -20.55
C PRO A 209 0.70 -8.47 -22.01
N ASP A 210 1.69 -7.67 -22.43
CA ASP A 210 1.79 -7.19 -23.82
C ASP A 210 2.08 -8.32 -24.84
N VAL A 211 2.58 -9.44 -24.33
CA VAL A 211 2.88 -10.65 -25.10
C VAL A 211 2.14 -11.83 -24.50
N LYS A 212 1.82 -12.81 -25.34
CA LYS A 212 1.33 -14.10 -24.85
C LYS A 212 2.37 -14.66 -23.88
N ALA A 213 1.93 -15.01 -22.67
CA ALA A 213 2.82 -15.46 -21.61
C ALA A 213 2.34 -16.80 -21.07
N VAL A 214 3.29 -17.66 -20.70
CA VAL A 214 3.07 -19.02 -20.20
C VAL A 214 3.54 -19.09 -18.75
N LEU A 215 2.73 -19.72 -17.90
CA LEU A 215 3.09 -20.02 -16.52
C LEU A 215 3.70 -21.42 -16.42
N SER A 216 4.85 -21.52 -15.76
CA SER A 216 5.43 -22.79 -15.35
C SER A 216 5.58 -22.84 -13.84
N LEU A 217 5.18 -23.96 -13.24
CA LEU A 217 5.13 -24.11 -11.79
C LEU A 217 6.01 -25.28 -11.33
N LYS A 218 6.68 -25.09 -10.19
CA LYS A 218 7.29 -26.18 -9.42
C LYS A 218 6.82 -26.13 -7.98
N VAL A 219 6.77 -27.31 -7.37
CA VAL A 219 6.63 -27.47 -5.92
C VAL A 219 7.75 -28.38 -5.45
N ASN A 220 8.59 -27.92 -4.53
CA ASN A 220 9.77 -28.63 -4.01
C ASN A 220 10.64 -29.18 -5.14
N ASP A 221 11.08 -28.28 -6.05
CA ASP A 221 11.86 -28.56 -7.26
C ASP A 221 11.20 -29.48 -8.31
N LYS A 222 10.00 -29.99 -8.06
CA LYS A 222 9.28 -30.85 -9.00
C LYS A 222 8.33 -30.01 -9.84
N LYS A 223 8.51 -30.10 -11.17
CA LYS A 223 7.58 -29.48 -12.11
C LYS A 223 6.17 -30.00 -11.86
N LEU A 224 5.22 -29.07 -11.76
CA LEU A 224 3.81 -29.35 -11.60
C LEU A 224 3.04 -28.87 -12.82
N ASP A 225 2.05 -29.66 -13.22
CA ASP A 225 1.07 -29.29 -14.23
C ASP A 225 -0.16 -28.71 -13.50
N TYR A 226 -0.31 -27.39 -13.55
CA TYR A 226 -1.36 -26.67 -12.83
C TYR A 226 -2.76 -27.19 -13.17
N ASN A 227 -2.98 -27.64 -14.41
CA ASN A 227 -4.28 -28.17 -14.84
C ASN A 227 -4.69 -29.47 -14.17
N ARG A 228 -3.74 -30.24 -13.64
CA ARG A 228 -4.03 -31.56 -13.07
C ARG A 228 -4.41 -31.49 -11.60
N ASP A 229 -3.88 -30.52 -10.88
CA ASP A 229 -3.97 -30.48 -9.41
C ASP A 229 -4.00 -29.02 -8.89
N PRO A 230 -4.94 -28.16 -9.37
CA PRO A 230 -5.04 -26.77 -8.91
C PRO A 230 -5.51 -26.68 -7.44
N GLU A 231 -6.35 -27.63 -7.00
CA GLU A 231 -6.88 -27.69 -5.63
C GLU A 231 -5.93 -28.41 -4.65
N ARG A 232 -4.68 -28.69 -5.06
CA ARG A 232 -3.68 -29.30 -4.22
C ARG A 232 -3.49 -28.50 -2.93
N LYS A 233 -3.75 -29.13 -1.77
CA LYS A 233 -3.39 -28.56 -0.47
C LYS A 233 -1.87 -28.48 -0.33
N LEU A 234 -1.38 -27.29 -0.02
CA LEU A 234 0.04 -27.04 0.25
C LEU A 234 0.37 -27.48 1.67
N LYS A 235 1.63 -27.84 1.90
CA LYS A 235 2.13 -28.24 3.21
C LYS A 235 2.98 -27.11 3.81
N PRO A 236 3.13 -27.10 5.15
CA PRO A 236 4.18 -26.31 5.77
C PRO A 236 5.52 -26.58 5.09
N ASP A 237 6.29 -25.52 4.88
CA ASP A 237 7.63 -25.51 4.31
C ASP A 237 7.71 -25.95 2.84
N ASP A 238 6.58 -26.08 2.13
CA ASP A 238 6.61 -26.26 0.67
C ASP A 238 7.26 -25.03 0.00
N GLU A 239 8.10 -25.28 -1.00
CA GLU A 239 8.71 -24.27 -1.85
C GLU A 239 8.05 -24.27 -3.23
N ILE A 240 7.41 -23.17 -3.59
CA ILE A 240 6.70 -23.00 -4.86
C ILE A 240 7.53 -22.06 -5.72
N GLU A 241 7.77 -22.45 -6.96
CA GLU A 241 8.37 -21.57 -7.96
C GLU A 241 7.39 -21.34 -9.11
N ILE A 242 7.11 -20.08 -9.41
CA ILE A 242 6.36 -19.64 -10.58
C ILE A 242 7.34 -18.95 -11.50
N ASN A 243 7.43 -19.40 -12.75
CA ASN A 243 8.19 -18.69 -13.78
C ASN A 243 7.25 -18.32 -14.92
N ILE A 244 7.29 -17.05 -15.32
CA ILE A 244 6.48 -16.48 -16.40
C ILE A 244 7.41 -16.20 -17.57
N THR A 245 7.13 -16.83 -18.70
CA THR A 245 7.89 -16.65 -19.94
C THR A 245 6.96 -16.22 -21.07
N PRO A 246 7.47 -15.56 -22.13
CA PRO A 246 6.72 -15.42 -23.39
C PRO A 246 6.36 -16.79 -24.01
#